data_AF-A0A2E0QZE0-F1
#
_entry.id   AF-A0A2E0QZE0-F1
#
_cell.length_a   1.000
_cell.length_b   1.000
_cell.length_c   1.000
_cell.angle_alpha   90.00
_cell.angle_beta   90.00
_cell.angle_gamma   90.00
#
_symmetry.space_group_name_H-M   'P 1'
#
loop_
_entity.id
_entity.type
_entity.pdbx_description
1 polymer ?
#
loop_
_entity_poly.entity_id
_entity_poly.type
_entity_poly.pdbx_seq_one_letter_code
_entity_poly.pdbx_strand_id
1 'polypeptide(L)'
;MLPQVYAFAKITDDDARRKVYNEISNGRSRFGMWDQDISLRDEYYGPNDFLLRITSGDWIVHVNSPEWGQCVAVQAVGEYQFDDGIECSWGRDFHNFIPVDPDSIIEFDRNDPNVIPSVNLAPLRRGQRVLQVEDFIRTLDNLRTTRFEETDSGLKGLVHLKEKMEEDFLPRVTEQIHRMNRSKEFERFLHRVFDSIPNVVSIQNGFGWGTDHGADLIVEFQNPIVGVSLTSKLVVQAKSYEGDHYDLGAVDQLIEGIKKYDADGGLLITTAQKTESLEDRMQQAAEETGKQFDLMAGNDVARFVIRHAPELLIGSD
;
A
#
# COMPACT_ATOMS: atom_id res chain seq x y z
N MET A 1 24.69 3.20 -5.53
CA MET A 1 23.78 3.90 -6.47
C MET A 1 22.51 3.06 -6.52
N LEU A 2 21.31 3.65 -6.52
CA LEU A 2 20.08 2.85 -6.70
C LEU A 2 20.08 2.27 -8.12
N PRO A 3 19.67 1.00 -8.30
CA PRO A 3 19.62 0.39 -9.63
C PRO A 3 18.64 1.14 -10.53
N GLN A 4 18.89 1.13 -11.82
CA GLN A 4 17.95 1.58 -12.84
C GLN A 4 17.17 0.40 -13.40
N VAL A 5 16.03 0.69 -14.02
CA VAL A 5 15.16 -0.32 -14.61
C VAL A 5 14.84 0.08 -16.04
N TYR A 6 15.03 -0.86 -16.97
CA TYR A 6 14.80 -0.65 -18.40
C TYR A 6 13.86 -1.72 -18.94
N ALA A 7 12.74 -1.31 -19.54
CA ALA A 7 11.77 -2.21 -20.16
C ALA A 7 11.89 -2.13 -21.69
N PHE A 8 11.96 -3.29 -22.33
CA PHE A 8 12.12 -3.44 -23.77
C PHE A 8 10.86 -4.01 -24.40
N ALA A 9 10.50 -3.46 -25.56
CA ALA A 9 9.33 -3.89 -26.31
C ALA A 9 9.52 -5.29 -26.89
N LYS A 10 8.40 -5.88 -27.30
CA LYS A 10 8.36 -7.25 -27.83
C LYS A 10 9.25 -7.42 -29.06
N ILE A 11 9.85 -8.60 -29.15
CA ILE A 11 10.36 -9.15 -30.41
C ILE A 11 9.15 -9.75 -31.15
N THR A 12 8.88 -9.24 -32.36
CA THR A 12 7.69 -9.61 -33.13
C THR A 12 7.75 -11.02 -33.71
N ASP A 13 8.95 -11.52 -33.99
CA ASP A 13 9.17 -12.89 -34.48
C ASP A 13 9.30 -13.87 -33.31
N ASP A 14 8.53 -14.95 -33.34
CA ASP A 14 8.45 -15.90 -32.24
C ASP A 14 9.72 -16.75 -32.07
N ASP A 15 10.40 -17.10 -33.16
CA ASP A 15 11.64 -17.88 -33.13
C ASP A 15 12.80 -17.04 -32.56
N ALA A 16 12.98 -15.82 -33.09
CA ALA A 16 13.96 -14.88 -32.57
C ALA A 16 13.70 -14.54 -31.10
N ARG A 17 12.44 -14.38 -30.70
CA ARG A 17 12.08 -14.14 -29.30
C ARG A 17 12.54 -15.27 -28.38
N ARG A 18 12.29 -16.52 -28.76
CA ARG A 18 12.74 -17.70 -27.99
C ARG A 18 14.25 -17.80 -27.95
N LYS A 19 14.95 -17.51 -29.07
CA LYS A 19 16.42 -17.49 -29.11
C LYS A 19 17.00 -16.42 -28.18
N VAL A 20 16.44 -15.22 -28.16
CA VAL A 20 16.87 -14.17 -27.22
C VAL A 20 16.62 -14.57 -25.77
N TYR A 21 15.47 -15.17 -25.48
CA TYR A 21 15.21 -15.69 -24.14
C TYR A 21 16.24 -16.75 -23.70
N ASN A 22 16.59 -17.70 -24.58
CA ASN A 22 17.65 -18.68 -24.30
C ASN A 22 19.01 -18.01 -24.05
N GLU A 23 19.34 -16.94 -24.77
CA GLU A 23 20.56 -16.17 -24.53
C GLU A 23 20.55 -15.49 -23.16
N ILE A 24 19.39 -15.01 -22.68
CA ILE A 24 19.26 -14.46 -21.32
C ILE A 24 19.62 -15.55 -20.29
N SER A 25 19.11 -16.77 -20.46
CA SER A 25 19.47 -17.93 -19.61
C SER A 25 20.96 -18.30 -19.68
N ASN A 26 21.65 -17.93 -20.78
CA ASN A 26 23.09 -18.09 -20.96
C ASN A 26 23.90 -16.86 -20.53
N GLY A 27 23.28 -15.89 -19.85
CA GLY A 27 23.94 -14.70 -19.31
C GLY A 27 24.08 -13.54 -20.29
N ARG A 28 23.31 -13.52 -21.39
CA ARG A 28 23.33 -12.45 -22.41
C ARG A 28 21.93 -11.94 -22.73
N SER A 29 21.63 -10.74 -22.26
CA SER A 29 20.41 -10.02 -22.66
C SER A 29 20.65 -9.27 -23.96
N ARG A 30 20.03 -9.72 -25.06
CA ARG A 30 20.32 -9.23 -26.42
C ARG A 30 19.25 -8.28 -26.96
N PHE A 31 19.68 -7.38 -27.86
CA PHE A 31 18.84 -6.33 -28.43
C PHE A 31 19.03 -6.19 -29.95
N GLY A 32 17.95 -6.41 -30.69
CA GLY A 32 17.94 -6.34 -32.15
C GLY A 32 17.88 -4.90 -32.65
N MET A 33 18.62 -4.63 -33.73
CA MET A 33 18.65 -3.32 -34.37
C MET A 33 18.74 -3.50 -35.88
N TRP A 34 17.90 -2.77 -36.61
CA TRP A 34 17.93 -2.76 -38.07
C TRP A 34 19.25 -2.14 -38.53
N ASP A 35 19.98 -2.89 -39.36
CA ASP A 35 21.17 -2.45 -40.09
C ASP A 35 22.31 -1.92 -39.19
N GLN A 36 22.60 -2.60 -38.07
CA GLN A 36 23.74 -2.27 -37.23
C GLN A 36 24.87 -3.30 -37.35
N ASP A 37 25.87 -2.98 -38.18
CA ASP A 37 27.08 -3.79 -38.35
C ASP A 37 28.24 -3.36 -37.43
N ILE A 38 28.08 -2.22 -36.72
CA ILE A 38 29.13 -1.59 -35.91
C ILE A 38 28.61 -1.32 -34.50
N SER A 39 29.47 -1.48 -33.50
CA SER A 39 29.19 -1.20 -32.08
C SER A 39 28.69 0.24 -31.85
N LEU A 40 27.74 0.39 -30.91
CA LEU A 40 27.24 1.71 -30.47
C LEU A 40 28.32 2.58 -29.83
N ARG A 41 29.43 1.98 -29.37
CA ARG A 41 30.58 2.72 -28.84
C ARG A 41 31.37 3.43 -29.95
N ASP A 42 31.32 2.90 -31.17
CA ASP A 42 32.10 3.37 -32.31
C ASP A 42 31.26 4.28 -33.22
N GLU A 43 29.98 3.95 -33.42
CA GLU A 43 29.05 4.77 -34.20
C GLU A 43 27.76 5.05 -33.43
N TYR A 44 27.41 6.33 -33.31
CA TYR A 44 26.29 6.78 -32.47
C TYR A 44 24.94 6.63 -33.19
N TYR A 45 24.11 5.72 -32.69
CA TYR A 45 22.71 5.57 -33.11
C TYR A 45 21.77 6.13 -32.05
N GLY A 46 21.48 7.44 -32.15
CA GLY A 46 20.83 8.26 -31.11
C GLY A 46 19.74 7.62 -30.24
N PRO A 47 18.69 7.00 -30.80
CA PRO A 47 17.61 6.41 -30.00
C PRO A 47 18.03 5.25 -29.10
N ASN A 48 19.22 4.67 -29.29
CA ASN A 48 19.71 3.45 -28.62
C ASN A 48 20.84 3.72 -27.63
N ASP A 49 21.24 4.98 -27.44
CA ASP A 49 22.24 5.41 -26.43
C ASP A 49 21.92 4.89 -25.02
N PHE A 50 20.64 4.65 -24.72
CA PHE A 50 20.27 4.14 -23.41
C PHE A 50 20.88 2.77 -23.09
N LEU A 51 21.24 1.94 -24.08
CA LEU A 51 21.99 0.69 -23.87
C LEU A 51 23.38 0.95 -23.27
N LEU A 52 24.03 2.05 -23.67
CA LEU A 52 25.34 2.46 -23.13
C LEU A 52 25.25 2.94 -21.68
N ARG A 53 24.04 3.21 -21.18
CA ARG A 53 23.78 3.68 -19.81
C ARG A 53 23.46 2.55 -18.83
N ILE A 54 23.30 1.32 -19.33
CA ILE A 54 23.04 0.15 -18.49
C ILE A 54 24.35 -0.31 -17.88
N THR A 55 24.36 -0.45 -16.56
CA THR A 55 25.53 -0.84 -15.78
C THR A 55 25.20 -1.99 -14.83
N SER A 56 26.24 -2.57 -14.23
CA SER A 56 26.11 -3.64 -13.25
C SER A 56 25.17 -3.24 -12.10
N GLY A 57 24.19 -4.09 -11.79
CA GLY A 57 23.15 -3.87 -10.79
C GLY A 57 21.81 -3.38 -11.36
N ASP A 58 21.78 -2.83 -12.58
CA ASP A 58 20.53 -2.40 -13.23
C ASP A 58 19.66 -3.59 -13.62
N TRP A 59 18.35 -3.37 -13.77
CA TRP A 59 17.39 -4.38 -14.21
C TRP A 59 16.96 -4.16 -15.65
N ILE A 60 16.87 -5.27 -16.37
CA ILE A 60 16.38 -5.34 -17.75
C ILE A 60 15.10 -6.18 -17.74
N VAL A 61 14.04 -5.64 -18.35
CA VAL A 61 12.75 -6.33 -18.51
C VAL A 61 12.44 -6.50 -19.99
N HIS A 62 12.32 -7.75 -20.44
CA HIS A 62 11.84 -8.08 -21.77
C HIS A 62 10.33 -8.31 -21.72
N VAL A 63 9.56 -7.43 -22.34
CA VAL A 63 8.08 -7.49 -22.33
C VAL A 63 7.57 -8.38 -23.45
N ASN A 64 6.56 -9.19 -23.15
CA ASN A 64 6.03 -10.26 -24.02
C ASN A 64 7.13 -11.26 -24.40
N SER A 65 7.92 -11.70 -23.42
CA SER A 65 8.96 -12.73 -23.57
C SER A 65 8.84 -13.71 -22.39
N PRO A 66 9.03 -15.03 -22.60
CA PRO A 66 9.19 -15.71 -23.89
C PRO A 66 7.88 -15.73 -24.72
N GLU A 67 6.75 -15.38 -24.13
CA GLU A 67 5.43 -15.42 -24.77
C GLU A 67 4.62 -14.14 -24.52
N TRP A 68 3.54 -13.95 -25.30
CA TRP A 68 2.67 -12.79 -25.16
C TRP A 68 2.04 -12.72 -23.76
N GLY A 69 2.07 -11.54 -23.13
CA GLY A 69 1.59 -11.33 -21.76
C GLY A 69 2.63 -11.59 -20.68
N GLN A 70 3.66 -12.37 -20.97
CA GLN A 70 4.76 -12.67 -20.03
C GLN A 70 5.87 -11.63 -20.09
N CYS A 71 6.57 -11.47 -18.99
CA CYS A 71 7.75 -10.62 -18.87
C CYS A 71 8.90 -11.43 -18.29
N VAL A 72 10.12 -11.13 -18.74
CA VAL A 72 11.35 -11.63 -18.11
C VAL A 72 12.14 -10.46 -17.56
N ALA A 73 12.29 -10.40 -16.23
CA ALA A 73 13.18 -9.47 -15.56
C ALA A 73 14.50 -10.18 -15.23
N VAL A 74 15.64 -9.50 -15.46
CA VAL A 74 16.97 -10.03 -15.16
C VAL A 74 17.93 -8.88 -14.80
N GLN A 75 18.86 -9.12 -13.89
CA GLN A 75 19.84 -8.12 -13.45
C GLN A 75 21.09 -8.12 -14.34
N ALA A 76 21.55 -6.94 -14.73
CA ALA A 76 22.80 -6.73 -15.44
C ALA A 76 24.00 -6.94 -14.50
N VAL A 77 25.03 -7.64 -14.99
CA VAL A 77 26.31 -7.81 -14.29
C VAL A 77 27.46 -7.06 -14.96
N GLY A 78 27.24 -6.55 -16.17
CA GLY A 78 28.22 -5.79 -16.93
C GLY A 78 27.59 -4.66 -17.74
N GLU A 79 28.41 -4.05 -18.59
CA GLU A 79 28.02 -2.96 -19.48
C GLU A 79 27.79 -3.47 -20.91
N TYR A 80 27.34 -2.57 -21.79
CA TYR A 80 27.16 -2.82 -23.23
C TYR A 80 28.34 -3.52 -23.90
N GLN A 81 28.03 -4.59 -24.63
CA GLN A 81 28.92 -5.37 -25.49
C GLN A 81 28.30 -5.56 -26.89
N PHE A 82 29.14 -5.94 -27.85
CA PHE A 82 28.77 -6.17 -29.24
C PHE A 82 29.48 -7.42 -29.77
N ASP A 83 28.76 -8.31 -30.46
CA ASP A 83 29.32 -9.53 -31.08
C ASP A 83 28.60 -9.90 -32.39
N ASP A 84 28.85 -11.10 -32.91
CA ASP A 84 28.29 -11.56 -34.19
C ASP A 84 26.77 -11.86 -34.15
N GLY A 85 26.09 -11.62 -33.03
CA GLY A 85 24.64 -11.78 -32.90
C GLY A 85 24.17 -13.24 -32.93
N ILE A 86 22.90 -13.43 -33.25
CA ILE A 86 22.24 -14.73 -33.38
C ILE A 86 21.66 -14.89 -34.79
N GLU A 87 21.55 -16.14 -35.24
CA GLU A 87 20.94 -16.47 -36.54
C GLU A 87 19.41 -16.35 -36.47
N CYS A 88 18.84 -15.45 -37.25
CA CYS A 88 17.39 -15.22 -37.40
C CYS A 88 16.91 -15.58 -38.82
N SER A 89 15.61 -15.60 -39.04
CA SER A 89 15.02 -15.90 -40.36
C SER A 89 15.33 -14.83 -41.42
N TRP A 90 15.79 -13.64 -41.01
CA TRP A 90 16.21 -12.53 -41.88
C TRP A 90 17.73 -12.34 -41.95
N GLY A 91 18.52 -13.28 -41.42
CA GLY A 91 19.98 -13.18 -41.30
C GLY A 91 20.42 -13.03 -39.85
N ARG A 92 21.66 -12.58 -39.63
CA ARG A 92 22.16 -12.32 -38.28
C ARG A 92 21.66 -10.98 -37.74
N ASP A 93 21.22 -10.97 -36.49
CA ASP A 93 20.75 -9.79 -35.74
C ASP A 93 21.04 -9.98 -34.24
N PHE A 94 20.63 -9.05 -33.38
CA PHE A 94 20.82 -9.09 -31.93
C PHE A 94 22.31 -9.07 -31.51
N HIS A 95 23.11 -8.32 -32.26
CA HIS A 95 24.54 -8.08 -32.02
C HIS A 95 24.82 -7.37 -30.70
N ASN A 96 23.91 -6.49 -30.28
CA ASN A 96 24.01 -5.75 -29.03
C ASN A 96 23.60 -6.63 -27.86
N PHE A 97 24.42 -6.67 -26.80
CA PHE A 97 24.02 -7.36 -25.58
C PHE A 97 24.55 -6.71 -24.31
N ILE A 98 23.87 -7.03 -23.21
CA ILE A 98 24.29 -6.74 -21.84
C ILE A 98 24.53 -8.07 -21.13
N PRO A 99 25.70 -8.29 -20.52
CA PRO A 99 25.93 -9.43 -19.63
C PRO A 99 24.96 -9.37 -18.44
N VAL A 100 24.26 -10.47 -18.18
CA VAL A 100 23.26 -10.58 -17.11
C VAL A 100 23.50 -11.79 -16.22
N ASP A 101 22.92 -11.78 -15.03
CA ASP A 101 22.95 -12.90 -14.08
C ASP A 101 21.75 -13.83 -14.31
N PRO A 102 21.94 -15.07 -14.82
CA PRO A 102 20.84 -16.02 -15.01
C PRO A 102 20.12 -16.41 -13.72
N ASP A 103 20.80 -16.38 -12.56
CA ASP A 103 20.19 -16.74 -11.28
C ASP A 103 19.22 -15.64 -10.77
N SER A 104 19.27 -14.45 -11.39
CA SER A 104 18.38 -13.33 -11.10
C SER A 104 17.09 -13.33 -11.94
N ILE A 105 16.93 -14.27 -12.87
CA ILE A 105 15.78 -14.32 -13.78
C ILE A 105 14.48 -14.47 -12.99
N ILE A 106 13.51 -13.60 -13.29
CA ILE A 106 12.14 -13.67 -12.80
C ILE A 106 11.21 -13.59 -14.00
N GLU A 107 10.41 -14.63 -14.19
CA GLU A 107 9.35 -14.70 -15.18
C GLU A 107 7.99 -14.45 -14.51
N PHE A 108 7.16 -13.62 -15.15
CA PHE A 108 5.86 -13.26 -14.58
C PHE A 108 4.88 -12.78 -15.64
N ASP A 109 3.58 -12.97 -15.38
CA ASP A 109 2.53 -12.32 -16.16
C ASP A 109 2.48 -10.84 -15.79
N ARG A 110 2.48 -9.94 -16.78
CA ARG A 110 2.36 -8.50 -16.51
C ARG A 110 1.05 -8.10 -15.80
N ASN A 111 0.03 -8.97 -15.85
CA ASN A 111 -1.25 -8.81 -15.19
C ASN A 111 -1.32 -9.51 -13.83
N ASP A 112 -0.25 -10.19 -13.40
CA ASP A 112 -0.18 -10.84 -12.10
C ASP A 112 -0.54 -9.84 -10.98
N PRO A 113 -1.35 -10.26 -9.98
CA PRO A 113 -1.74 -9.38 -8.86
C PRO A 113 -0.54 -8.85 -8.07
N ASN A 114 0.62 -9.51 -8.10
CA ASN A 114 1.85 -9.08 -7.43
C ASN A 114 2.59 -7.96 -8.19
N VAL A 115 2.21 -7.67 -9.44
CA VAL A 115 2.77 -6.57 -10.22
C VAL A 115 2.08 -5.24 -9.88
N ILE A 116 2.84 -4.33 -9.27
CA ILE A 116 2.34 -3.03 -8.85
C ILE A 116 1.95 -2.19 -10.08
N PRO A 117 0.72 -1.63 -10.14
CA PRO A 117 0.23 -0.94 -11.34
C PRO A 117 1.02 0.28 -11.79
N SER A 118 1.74 0.93 -10.88
CA SER A 118 2.58 2.10 -11.19
C SER A 118 3.82 1.72 -12.03
N VAL A 119 4.19 0.45 -12.07
CA VAL A 119 5.28 -0.07 -12.90
C VAL A 119 4.82 -0.18 -14.34
N ASN A 120 5.23 0.78 -15.17
CA ASN A 120 4.88 0.79 -16.59
C ASN A 120 5.75 -0.18 -17.41
N LEU A 121 5.23 -1.40 -17.61
CA LEU A 121 5.80 -2.41 -18.51
C LEU A 121 5.18 -2.41 -19.91
N ALA A 122 4.65 -1.26 -20.36
CA ALA A 122 4.16 -1.06 -21.72
C ALA A 122 5.04 -0.04 -22.47
N PRO A 123 6.24 -0.45 -22.92
CA PRO A 123 7.15 0.45 -23.62
C PRO A 123 6.55 0.94 -24.94
N LEU A 124 6.51 2.27 -25.09
CA LEU A 124 6.05 2.95 -26.32
C LEU A 124 7.12 3.02 -27.42
N ARG A 125 8.36 2.67 -27.07
CA ARG A 125 9.54 2.63 -27.94
C ARG A 125 10.21 1.27 -27.77
N ARG A 126 11.29 1.00 -28.54
CA ARG A 126 12.05 -0.26 -28.43
C ARG A 126 12.54 -0.54 -27.01
N GLY A 127 12.92 0.51 -26.28
CA GLY A 127 13.18 0.45 -24.84
C GLY A 127 12.76 1.75 -24.16
N GLN A 128 12.48 1.66 -22.86
CA GLN A 128 12.20 2.82 -22.01
C GLN A 128 12.76 2.59 -20.61
N ARG A 129 13.11 3.67 -19.92
CA ARG A 129 13.39 3.62 -18.49
C ARG A 129 12.08 3.54 -17.72
N VAL A 130 11.99 2.61 -16.78
CA VAL A 130 10.91 2.57 -15.78
C VAL A 130 11.30 3.49 -14.64
N LEU A 131 10.51 4.54 -14.43
CA LEU A 131 10.84 5.59 -13.44
C LEU A 131 10.53 5.16 -12.01
N GLN A 132 9.52 4.29 -11.83
CA GLN A 132 9.07 3.76 -10.55
C GLN A 132 9.96 2.58 -10.11
N VAL A 133 11.25 2.86 -9.90
CA VAL A 133 12.26 1.85 -9.56
C VAL A 133 11.91 1.11 -8.27
N GLU A 134 11.52 1.82 -7.22
CA GLU A 134 11.18 1.21 -5.91
C GLU A 134 9.97 0.27 -6.03
N ASP A 135 8.93 0.68 -6.75
CA ASP A 135 7.76 -0.18 -7.00
C ASP A 135 8.11 -1.39 -7.88
N PHE A 136 9.08 -1.25 -8.79
CA PHE A 136 9.56 -2.40 -9.57
C PHE A 136 10.31 -3.39 -8.67
N ILE A 137 11.23 -2.93 -7.82
CA ILE A 137 11.94 -3.82 -6.88
C ILE A 137 10.95 -4.50 -5.93
N ARG A 138 9.95 -3.77 -5.41
CA ARG A 138 8.89 -4.35 -4.59
C ARG A 138 8.02 -5.35 -5.36
N THR A 139 7.77 -5.11 -6.65
CA THR A 139 7.10 -6.09 -7.53
C THR A 139 7.89 -7.40 -7.60
N LEU A 140 9.21 -7.35 -7.74
CA LEU A 140 10.04 -8.56 -7.77
C LEU A 140 9.97 -9.34 -6.45
N ASP A 141 9.94 -8.63 -5.32
CA ASP A 141 9.78 -9.26 -4.01
C ASP A 141 8.39 -9.89 -3.82
N ASN A 142 7.32 -9.18 -4.21
CA ASN A 142 5.96 -9.70 -4.19
C ASN A 142 5.82 -10.98 -5.03
N LEU A 143 6.44 -11.00 -6.22
CA LEU A 143 6.43 -12.17 -7.12
C LEU A 143 7.18 -13.36 -6.50
N ARG A 144 8.37 -13.13 -5.92
CA ARG A 144 9.17 -14.18 -5.27
C ARG A 144 8.46 -14.82 -4.07
N THR A 145 7.71 -14.01 -3.33
CA THR A 145 7.00 -14.44 -2.12
C THR A 145 5.56 -14.87 -2.38
N THR A 146 5.04 -14.66 -3.60
CA THR A 146 3.62 -14.84 -3.93
C THR A 146 2.73 -14.13 -2.90
N ARG A 147 3.03 -12.85 -2.65
CA ARG A 147 2.42 -12.08 -1.55
C ARG A 147 0.90 -11.98 -1.67
N PHE A 148 0.39 -11.91 -2.89
CA PHE A 148 -1.04 -11.79 -3.16
C PHE A 148 -1.53 -12.95 -4.04
N GLU A 149 -2.65 -13.53 -3.62
CA GLU A 149 -3.41 -14.50 -4.42
C GLU A 149 -4.27 -13.79 -5.47
N GLU A 150 -4.69 -14.54 -6.49
CA GLU A 150 -5.62 -14.07 -7.51
C GLU A 150 -6.90 -13.53 -6.85
N THR A 151 -7.15 -12.23 -6.98
CA THR A 151 -8.35 -11.66 -6.36
C THR A 151 -9.59 -11.92 -7.19
N ASP A 152 -10.67 -12.35 -6.54
CA ASP A 152 -12.03 -12.45 -7.12
C ASP A 152 -12.51 -11.17 -7.81
N SER A 153 -11.94 -10.00 -7.47
CA SER A 153 -12.34 -8.70 -8.00
C SER A 153 -11.78 -8.34 -9.38
N GLY A 154 -10.80 -9.10 -9.90
CA GLY A 154 -10.15 -8.84 -11.20
C GLY A 154 -9.37 -7.51 -11.30
N LEU A 155 -9.29 -6.72 -10.22
CA LEU A 155 -8.66 -5.39 -10.21
C LEU A 155 -7.41 -5.40 -9.33
N LYS A 156 -6.26 -5.82 -9.87
CA LYS A 156 -4.97 -5.84 -9.15
C LYS A 156 -4.62 -4.51 -8.47
N GLY A 157 -5.03 -3.39 -9.06
CA GLY A 157 -4.78 -2.07 -8.47
C GLY A 157 -5.49 -1.82 -7.15
N LEU A 158 -6.61 -2.51 -6.88
CA LEU A 158 -7.33 -2.38 -5.62
C LEU A 158 -6.54 -2.97 -4.44
N VAL A 159 -5.82 -4.07 -4.66
CA VAL A 159 -4.99 -4.72 -3.62
C VAL A 159 -3.88 -3.80 -3.17
N HIS A 160 -3.08 -3.32 -4.14
CA HIS A 160 -1.98 -2.39 -3.87
C HIS A 160 -2.47 -1.04 -3.31
N LEU A 161 -3.65 -0.58 -3.73
CA LEU A 161 -4.24 0.63 -3.16
C LEU A 161 -4.62 0.41 -1.70
N LYS A 162 -5.31 -0.69 -1.36
CA LYS A 162 -5.66 -1.01 0.02
C LYS A 162 -4.41 -1.10 0.90
N GLU A 163 -3.40 -1.84 0.46
CA GLU A 163 -2.14 -1.94 1.19
C GLU A 163 -1.48 -0.57 1.39
N LYS A 164 -1.38 0.25 0.35
CA LYS A 164 -0.83 1.61 0.48
C LYS A 164 -1.65 2.51 1.41
N MET A 165 -2.98 2.33 1.42
CA MET A 165 -3.84 3.03 2.37
C MET A 165 -3.52 2.62 3.81
N GLU A 166 -3.33 1.32 4.07
CA GLU A 166 -3.00 0.77 5.39
C GLU A 166 -1.61 1.11 5.90
N GLU A 167 -0.59 0.95 5.05
CA GLU A 167 0.81 1.05 5.44
C GLU A 167 1.32 2.50 5.47
N ASP A 168 0.72 3.39 4.68
CA ASP A 168 1.23 4.76 4.48
C ASP A 168 0.21 5.85 4.79
N PHE A 169 -0.96 5.83 4.14
CA PHE A 169 -1.89 6.96 4.21
C PHE A 169 -2.61 7.08 5.57
N LEU A 170 -3.28 6.01 6.02
CA LEU A 170 -4.05 6.02 7.28
C LEU A 170 -3.16 6.30 8.50
N PRO A 171 -1.95 5.71 8.64
CA PRO A 171 -1.03 6.04 9.73
C PRO A 171 -0.67 7.53 9.77
N ARG A 172 -0.36 8.13 8.60
CA ARG A 172 -0.05 9.56 8.53
C ARG A 172 -1.22 10.44 8.92
N VAL A 173 -2.44 10.08 8.52
CA VAL A 173 -3.65 10.82 8.92
C VAL A 173 -3.83 10.75 10.44
N THR A 174 -3.75 9.57 11.04
CA THR A 174 -3.84 9.41 12.51
C THR A 174 -2.73 10.18 13.22
N GLU A 175 -1.50 10.16 12.70
CA GLU A 175 -0.38 10.94 13.25
C GLU A 175 -0.66 12.46 13.22
N GLN A 176 -1.21 12.98 12.12
CA GLN A 176 -1.57 14.40 12.05
C GLN A 176 -2.71 14.72 13.02
N ILE A 177 -3.73 13.86 13.14
CA ILE A 177 -4.80 14.01 14.13
C ILE A 177 -4.20 14.08 15.54
N HIS A 178 -3.30 13.16 15.90
CA HIS A 178 -2.62 13.14 17.20
C HIS A 178 -1.83 14.44 17.45
N ARG A 179 -0.98 14.84 16.50
CA ARG A 179 -0.10 16.00 16.65
C ARG A 179 -0.87 17.31 16.80
N MET A 180 -1.99 17.46 16.09
CA MET A 180 -2.79 18.69 16.08
C MET A 180 -3.86 18.71 17.18
N ASN A 181 -4.26 17.56 17.71
CA ASN A 181 -5.31 17.43 18.72
C ASN A 181 -4.79 16.62 19.92
N ARG A 182 -4.12 17.30 20.86
CA ARG A 182 -3.59 16.68 22.08
C ARG A 182 -4.54 16.87 23.26
N SER A 183 -4.57 15.87 24.15
CA SER A 183 -5.35 15.90 25.39
C SER A 183 -6.80 16.32 25.12
N LYS A 184 -7.25 17.40 25.77
CA LYS A 184 -8.62 17.92 25.70
C LYS A 184 -9.05 18.40 24.31
N GLU A 185 -8.12 18.73 23.40
CA GLU A 185 -8.48 19.04 22.02
C GLU A 185 -8.89 17.80 21.22
N PHE A 186 -8.36 16.61 21.55
CA PHE A 186 -8.78 15.37 20.91
C PHE A 186 -10.25 15.02 21.23
N GLU A 187 -10.67 15.25 22.47
CA GLU A 187 -12.06 15.08 22.90
C GLU A 187 -12.99 16.02 22.12
N ARG A 188 -12.61 17.30 21.96
CA ARG A 188 -13.37 18.27 21.17
C ARG A 188 -13.42 17.93 19.69
N PHE A 189 -12.32 17.40 19.16
CA PHE A 189 -12.25 16.92 17.78
C PHE A 189 -13.22 15.76 17.58
N LEU A 190 -13.16 14.73 18.44
CA LEU A 190 -14.07 13.59 18.38
C LEU A 190 -15.53 13.98 18.58
N HIS A 191 -15.83 14.95 19.45
CA HIS A 191 -17.18 15.50 19.57
C HIS A 191 -17.71 15.98 18.21
N ARG A 192 -16.92 16.72 17.42
CA ARG A 192 -17.34 17.15 16.07
C ARG A 192 -17.51 15.98 15.10
N VAL A 193 -16.67 14.96 15.23
CA VAL A 193 -16.80 13.74 14.41
C VAL A 193 -18.12 13.04 14.71
N PHE A 194 -18.45 12.83 16.00
CA PHE A 194 -19.72 12.24 16.42
C PHE A 194 -20.92 13.10 16.03
N ASP A 195 -20.81 14.43 16.10
CA ASP A 195 -21.88 15.37 15.74
C ASP A 195 -22.25 15.29 14.25
N SER A 196 -21.29 14.84 13.42
CA SER A 196 -21.48 14.65 11.98
C SER A 196 -22.14 13.31 11.62
N ILE A 197 -22.36 12.42 12.60
CA ILE A 197 -22.98 11.12 12.38
C ILE A 197 -24.52 11.27 12.36
N PRO A 198 -25.22 10.88 11.27
CA PRO A 198 -26.65 11.19 11.08
C PRO A 198 -27.62 10.73 12.18
N ASN A 199 -27.27 9.68 12.93
CA ASN A 199 -28.13 9.09 13.96
C ASN A 199 -27.70 9.47 15.39
N VAL A 200 -26.70 10.33 15.56
CA VAL A 200 -26.36 10.87 16.87
C VAL A 200 -27.34 11.98 17.21
N VAL A 201 -28.01 11.86 18.37
CA VAL A 201 -29.04 12.82 18.82
C VAL A 201 -28.57 13.71 19.94
N SER A 202 -27.62 13.25 20.74
CA SER A 202 -27.01 14.07 21.79
C SER A 202 -25.56 13.64 22.02
N ILE A 203 -24.73 14.64 22.32
CA ILE A 203 -23.34 14.44 22.74
C ILE A 203 -23.12 15.31 23.96
N GLN A 204 -22.75 14.69 25.07
CA GLN A 204 -22.40 15.39 26.30
C GLN A 204 -20.90 15.32 26.49
N ASN A 205 -20.28 16.47 26.73
CA ASN A 205 -18.88 16.58 27.08
C ASN A 205 -18.71 16.39 28.60
N GLY A 206 -17.67 15.67 29.03
CA GLY A 206 -17.27 15.61 30.45
C GLY A 206 -16.82 16.97 31.01
N PHE A 207 -16.51 17.94 30.15
CA PHE A 207 -16.07 19.27 30.56
C PHE A 207 -17.16 20.09 31.27
N GLY A 208 -16.90 20.47 32.51
CA GLY A 208 -17.69 21.48 33.24
C GLY A 208 -18.55 20.92 34.38
N TRP A 209 -18.62 19.60 34.54
CA TRP A 209 -19.16 18.98 35.75
C TRP A 209 -17.99 18.68 36.68
N GLY A 210 -18.04 19.19 37.92
CA GLY A 210 -16.93 19.21 38.88
C GLY A 210 -16.41 17.86 39.37
N THR A 211 -16.61 16.77 38.63
CA THR A 211 -16.13 15.42 38.90
C THR A 211 -16.02 14.63 37.58
N ASP A 212 -14.79 14.39 37.10
CA ASP A 212 -14.49 13.49 35.96
C ASP A 212 -14.82 12.05 36.35
N HIS A 213 -16.05 11.61 36.08
CA HIS A 213 -16.45 10.23 36.35
C HIS A 213 -16.14 9.29 35.17
N GLY A 214 -14.91 9.37 34.66
CA GLY A 214 -14.36 8.41 33.69
C GLY A 214 -14.93 8.46 32.27
N ALA A 215 -15.61 9.55 31.87
CA ALA A 215 -16.17 9.69 30.53
C ALA A 215 -15.73 11.03 29.91
N ASP A 216 -15.08 10.98 28.75
CA ASP A 216 -14.74 12.18 27.99
C ASP A 216 -15.96 12.66 27.18
N LEU A 217 -16.66 11.72 26.53
CA LEU A 217 -17.93 11.97 25.84
C LEU A 217 -18.98 10.94 26.26
N ILE A 218 -20.25 11.36 26.26
CA ILE A 218 -21.42 10.48 26.34
C ILE A 218 -22.25 10.73 25.09
N VAL A 219 -22.39 9.72 24.25
CA VAL A 219 -23.02 9.83 22.94
C VAL A 219 -24.32 9.02 22.95
N GLU A 220 -25.42 9.66 22.58
CA GLU A 220 -26.70 8.97 22.41
C GLU A 220 -27.03 8.84 20.93
N PHE A 221 -27.29 7.60 20.52
CA PHE A 221 -27.71 7.25 19.18
C PHE A 221 -29.20 6.95 19.15
N GLN A 222 -29.87 7.39 18.09
CA GLN A 222 -31.21 6.96 17.76
C GLN A 222 -31.17 5.81 16.77
N ASN A 223 -31.76 4.68 17.17
CA ASN A 223 -31.88 3.48 16.37
C ASN A 223 -33.35 3.32 15.93
N PRO A 224 -33.73 3.88 14.77
CA PRO A 224 -35.09 3.74 14.27
C PRO A 224 -35.33 2.30 13.83
N ILE A 225 -36.20 1.59 14.55
CA ILE A 225 -36.79 0.33 14.08
C ILE A 225 -38.25 0.63 13.74
N VAL A 226 -38.81 -0.04 12.73
CA VAL A 226 -40.18 0.23 12.24
C VAL A 226 -41.19 0.33 13.39
N GLY A 227 -41.69 1.55 13.64
CA GLY A 227 -42.68 1.85 14.67
C GLY A 227 -42.16 2.13 16.09
N VAL A 228 -40.86 1.98 16.37
CA VAL A 228 -40.25 2.23 17.69
C VAL A 228 -38.89 2.92 17.53
N SER A 229 -38.71 4.07 18.19
CA SER A 229 -37.41 4.71 18.30
C SER A 229 -36.69 4.20 19.54
N LEU A 230 -35.70 3.32 19.37
CA LEU A 230 -34.81 2.93 20.45
C LEU A 230 -33.66 3.95 20.55
N THR A 231 -33.20 4.20 21.77
CA THR A 231 -32.01 5.01 22.03
C THR A 231 -30.94 4.13 22.64
N SER A 232 -29.69 4.33 22.22
CA SER A 232 -28.54 3.66 22.82
C SER A 232 -27.53 4.69 23.29
N LYS A 233 -27.05 4.54 24.52
CA LYS A 233 -26.09 5.45 25.15
C LYS A 233 -24.71 4.80 25.23
N LEU A 234 -23.71 5.49 24.69
CA LEU A 234 -22.32 5.04 24.64
C LEU A 234 -21.45 5.98 25.46
N VAL A 235 -20.64 5.42 26.36
CA VAL A 235 -19.58 6.17 27.05
C VAL A 235 -18.31 6.09 26.21
N VAL A 236 -17.68 7.22 25.93
CA VAL A 236 -16.45 7.28 25.14
C VAL A 236 -15.32 7.82 26.00
N GLN A 237 -14.20 7.10 25.99
CA GLN A 237 -12.92 7.56 26.51
C GLN A 237 -11.97 7.78 25.33
N ALA A 238 -11.39 8.97 25.25
CA ALA A 238 -10.47 9.38 24.20
C ALA A 238 -9.05 9.52 24.76
N LYS A 239 -8.06 8.90 24.10
CA LYS A 239 -6.65 9.00 24.48
C LYS A 239 -5.81 9.38 23.26
N SER A 240 -5.13 10.53 23.33
CA SER A 240 -4.23 10.98 22.26
C SER A 240 -2.80 10.60 22.63
N TYR A 241 -2.33 9.46 22.14
CA TYR A 241 -0.99 8.90 22.37
C TYR A 241 -0.29 8.58 21.05
N GLU A 242 1.04 8.46 21.12
CA GLU A 242 1.91 7.97 20.06
C GLU A 242 2.44 6.58 20.46
N GLY A 243 2.78 5.74 19.48
CA GLY A 243 3.27 4.39 19.73
C GLY A 243 2.16 3.45 20.19
N ASP A 244 2.42 2.67 21.23
CA ASP A 244 1.51 1.64 21.76
C ASP A 244 0.77 2.12 23.01
N HIS A 245 -0.51 1.76 23.13
CA HIS A 245 -1.34 2.13 24.28
C HIS A 245 -1.40 1.02 25.34
N TYR A 246 -0.85 1.30 26.53
CA TYR A 246 -0.81 0.37 27.68
C TYR A 246 -1.64 0.82 28.89
N ASP A 247 -2.32 1.97 28.83
CA ASP A 247 -3.07 2.52 29.96
C ASP A 247 -4.42 1.78 30.11
N LEU A 248 -4.40 0.75 30.96
CA LEU A 248 -5.58 -0.03 31.34
C LEU A 248 -6.58 0.78 32.18
N GLY A 249 -6.13 1.86 32.83
CA GLY A 249 -6.99 2.75 33.61
C GLY A 249 -8.05 3.44 32.74
N ALA A 250 -7.79 3.60 31.44
CA ALA A 250 -8.79 4.06 30.48
C ALA A 250 -10.01 3.13 30.40
N VAL A 251 -9.81 1.82 30.58
CA VAL A 251 -10.91 0.84 30.58
C VAL A 251 -11.67 0.87 31.90
N ASP A 252 -10.97 1.05 33.03
CA ASP A 252 -11.60 1.22 34.33
C ASP A 252 -12.49 2.48 34.36
N GLN A 253 -12.03 3.57 33.73
CA GLN A 253 -12.80 4.80 33.53
C GLN A 253 -14.11 4.54 32.74
N LEU A 254 -14.05 3.75 31.66
CA LEU A 254 -15.24 3.34 30.91
C LEU A 254 -16.22 2.55 31.79
N ILE A 255 -15.74 1.61 32.61
CA ILE A 255 -16.60 0.83 33.52
C ILE A 255 -17.31 1.74 34.52
N GLU A 256 -16.59 2.70 35.11
CA GLU A 256 -17.18 3.68 36.02
C GLU A 256 -18.22 4.56 35.33
N GLY A 257 -17.90 5.05 34.13
CA GLY A 257 -18.81 5.86 33.32
C GLY A 257 -20.09 5.10 32.96
N ILE A 258 -19.96 3.86 32.48
CA ILE A 258 -21.12 3.02 32.10
C ILE A 258 -22.05 2.82 33.30
N LYS A 259 -21.50 2.49 34.48
CA LYS A 259 -22.28 2.30 35.71
C LYS A 259 -22.97 3.59 36.15
N LYS A 260 -22.27 4.72 36.08
CA LYS A 260 -22.80 6.02 36.53
C LYS A 260 -23.90 6.54 35.63
N TYR A 261 -23.74 6.41 34.32
CA TYR A 261 -24.65 6.99 33.33
C TYR A 261 -25.70 6.01 32.82
N ASP A 262 -25.70 4.78 33.35
CA ASP A 262 -26.54 3.66 32.91
C ASP A 262 -26.46 3.49 31.39
N ALA A 263 -25.24 3.38 30.88
CA ALA A 263 -24.97 3.29 29.45
C ALA A 263 -25.08 1.85 28.93
N ASP A 264 -25.25 1.71 27.62
CA ASP A 264 -25.38 0.44 26.92
C ASP A 264 -24.02 -0.16 26.54
N GLY A 265 -22.98 0.67 26.46
CA GLY A 265 -21.62 0.23 26.21
C GLY A 265 -20.56 1.32 26.39
N GLY A 266 -19.31 0.91 26.17
CA GLY A 266 -18.12 1.77 26.23
C GLY A 266 -17.29 1.69 24.94
N LEU A 267 -16.71 2.81 24.54
CA LEU A 267 -15.80 2.90 23.39
C LEU A 267 -14.52 3.61 23.82
N LEU A 268 -13.38 2.93 23.67
CA LEU A 268 -12.07 3.54 23.82
C LEU A 268 -11.57 3.95 22.44
N ILE A 269 -11.29 5.24 22.24
CA ILE A 269 -10.69 5.77 21.01
C ILE A 269 -9.26 6.23 21.33
N THR A 270 -8.28 5.69 20.63
CA THR A 270 -6.88 6.07 20.81
C THR A 270 -6.13 6.28 19.49
N THR A 271 -5.31 7.33 19.42
CA THR A 271 -4.44 7.55 18.24
C THR A 271 -3.22 6.62 18.22
N ALA A 272 -2.90 5.98 19.34
CA ALA A 272 -1.86 4.96 19.44
C ALA A 272 -2.35 3.60 18.90
N GLN A 273 -1.42 2.67 18.69
CA GLN A 273 -1.73 1.29 18.38
C GLN A 273 -2.28 0.57 19.62
N LYS A 274 -3.20 -0.37 19.38
CA LYS A 274 -3.73 -1.25 20.42
C LYS A 274 -2.70 -2.30 20.81
N THR A 275 -2.77 -2.74 22.06
CA THR A 275 -1.92 -3.79 22.60
C THR A 275 -2.79 -4.95 23.09
N GLU A 276 -2.25 -6.17 23.08
CA GLU A 276 -2.94 -7.38 23.56
C GLU A 276 -3.48 -7.18 24.99
N SER A 277 -2.68 -6.57 25.88
CA SER A 277 -3.12 -6.27 27.25
C SER A 277 -4.33 -5.34 27.33
N LEU A 278 -4.44 -4.40 26.38
CA LEU A 278 -5.57 -3.47 26.33
C LEU A 278 -6.81 -4.18 25.79
N GLU A 279 -6.67 -5.01 24.76
CA GLU A 279 -7.75 -5.84 24.22
C GLU A 279 -8.29 -6.83 25.27
N ASP A 280 -7.40 -7.54 25.98
CA ASP A 280 -7.75 -8.45 27.06
C ASP A 280 -8.53 -7.75 28.18
N ARG A 281 -8.07 -6.55 28.58
CA ARG A 281 -8.75 -5.77 29.62
C ARG A 281 -10.14 -5.31 29.17
N MET A 282 -10.31 -4.94 27.90
CA MET A 282 -11.61 -4.58 27.32
C MET A 282 -12.57 -5.78 27.29
N GLN A 283 -12.07 -6.97 26.94
CA GLN A 283 -12.87 -8.18 26.99
C GLN A 283 -13.32 -8.51 28.43
N GLN A 284 -12.40 -8.45 29.39
CA GLN A 284 -12.73 -8.66 30.82
C GLN A 284 -13.78 -7.65 31.29
N ALA A 285 -13.68 -6.39 30.89
CA ALA A 285 -14.66 -5.35 31.23
C ALA A 285 -16.07 -5.68 30.70
N ALA A 286 -16.16 -6.20 29.47
CA ALA A 286 -17.42 -6.63 28.88
C ALA A 286 -18.04 -7.79 29.67
N GLU A 287 -17.23 -8.78 30.07
CA GLU A 287 -17.67 -9.93 30.88
C GLU A 287 -18.14 -9.50 32.28
N GLU A 288 -17.41 -8.60 32.94
CA GLU A 288 -17.72 -8.09 34.29
C GLU A 288 -19.01 -7.28 34.34
N THR A 289 -19.30 -6.51 33.29
CA THR A 289 -20.41 -5.56 33.26
C THR A 289 -21.64 -6.11 32.53
N GLY A 290 -21.47 -7.13 31.68
CA GLY A 290 -22.50 -7.59 30.75
C GLY A 290 -22.86 -6.56 29.67
N LYS A 291 -21.98 -5.58 29.41
CA LYS A 291 -22.17 -4.50 28.44
C LYS A 291 -21.14 -4.62 27.31
N GLN A 292 -21.39 -3.94 26.19
CA GLN A 292 -20.47 -3.97 25.05
C GLN A 292 -19.31 -2.99 25.24
N PHE A 293 -18.11 -3.44 24.89
CA PHE A 293 -16.89 -2.62 24.87
C PHE A 293 -16.24 -2.75 23.49
N ASP A 294 -15.80 -1.62 22.94
CA ASP A 294 -15.08 -1.60 21.65
C ASP A 294 -13.87 -0.67 21.70
N LEU A 295 -12.87 -0.94 20.87
CA LEU A 295 -11.60 -0.24 20.82
C LEU A 295 -11.30 0.22 19.38
N MET A 296 -11.21 1.53 19.21
CA MET A 296 -10.77 2.16 17.96
C MET A 296 -9.35 2.69 18.13
N ALA A 297 -8.38 2.06 17.47
CA ALA A 297 -6.96 2.37 17.63
C ALA A 297 -6.27 2.65 16.29
N GLY A 298 -5.22 3.48 16.31
CA GLY A 298 -4.34 3.71 15.16
C GLY A 298 -5.10 4.08 13.88
N ASN A 299 -5.01 3.22 12.86
CA ASN A 299 -5.64 3.43 11.56
C ASN A 299 -7.17 3.53 11.63
N ASP A 300 -7.81 2.90 12.63
CA ASP A 300 -9.27 2.92 12.77
C ASP A 300 -9.79 4.33 13.08
N VAL A 301 -9.00 5.14 13.80
CA VAL A 301 -9.32 6.56 14.04
C VAL A 301 -9.37 7.32 12.72
N ALA A 302 -8.36 7.17 11.86
CA ALA A 302 -8.36 7.82 10.55
C ALA A 302 -9.56 7.37 9.71
N ARG A 303 -9.86 6.06 9.66
CA ARG A 303 -11.03 5.56 8.93
C ARG A 303 -12.34 6.14 9.46
N PHE A 304 -12.49 6.20 10.78
CA PHE A 304 -13.68 6.74 11.43
C PHE A 304 -13.90 8.21 11.06
N VAL A 305 -12.85 9.03 11.14
CA VAL A 305 -12.92 10.44 10.76
C VAL A 305 -13.23 10.61 9.26
N ILE A 306 -12.52 9.90 8.38
CA ILE A 306 -12.73 9.99 6.92
C ILE A 306 -14.17 9.60 6.56
N ARG A 307 -14.74 8.61 7.25
CA ARG A 307 -16.09 8.12 6.97
C ARG A 307 -17.18 9.07 7.43
N HIS A 308 -16.99 9.72 8.57
CA HIS A 308 -18.08 10.42 9.26
C HIS A 308 -17.93 11.94 9.28
N ALA A 309 -16.72 12.46 9.15
CA ALA A 309 -16.45 13.89 9.17
C ALA A 309 -15.25 14.26 8.26
N PRO A 310 -15.27 13.87 6.96
CA PRO A 310 -14.16 14.15 6.05
C PRO A 310 -13.86 15.65 5.96
N GLU A 311 -14.87 16.52 6.06
CA GLU A 311 -14.74 17.97 6.02
C GLU A 311 -13.85 18.54 7.14
N LEU A 312 -13.69 17.83 8.27
CA LEU A 312 -12.73 18.22 9.30
C LEU A 312 -11.27 18.02 8.86
N LEU A 313 -11.03 17.19 7.85
CA LEU A 313 -9.70 16.93 7.27
C LEU A 313 -9.44 17.74 6.00
N ILE A 314 -10.45 17.85 5.12
CA ILE A 314 -10.29 18.43 3.77
C ILE A 314 -10.97 19.79 3.60
N GLY A 315 -11.74 20.25 4.60
CA GLY A 315 -12.58 21.45 4.50
C GLY A 315 -13.97 21.16 3.94
N SER A 316 -14.88 22.12 4.10
CA SER A 316 -16.18 22.13 3.43
C SER A 316 -16.07 23.01 2.19
N ASP A 317 -16.43 22.49 1.02
CA ASP A 317 -16.72 23.34 -0.14
C ASP A 317 -18.01 24.15 0.08
#